data_AF-A0A248X478-F1
#
_entry.id   AF-A0A248X478-F1
#
_cell.length_a   1.000
_cell.length_b   1.000
_cell.length_c   1.000
_cell.angle_alpha   90.00
_cell.angle_beta   90.00
_cell.angle_gamma   90.00
#
_symmetry.space_group_name_H-M   'P 1'
#
loop_
_entity.id
_entity.type
_entity.pdbx_description
1 polymer ?
#
loop_
_entity_poly.entity_id
_entity_poly.type
_entity_poly.pdbx_seq_one_letter_code
_entity_poly.pdbx_strand_id
1 'polypeptide(L)'
;MAQDMTTFAKLSAKLYLNVKVRSFAAEHAQAAFLWVLAITYAVDRKSDGYVEDFAMRTFLGGTDDDITALQEAGFIDPVDGGWLIHDFLKSQISSGEQEDLRAKRAAAGRKGGRKSGESRATQANTKQNEAETHTTEAEPKQERSKTEASAQANTKQNEAETDIETDIPPYSPPTGTGSDDSPNHDDPDDDGFDAAWDAYPKHTGSKTKTRRVWRDTLADTDAGRLRASVDAYAAHTAANRDDARWTPTMANWLERGQWRDWLPKPKDVPLPSDYWFANNFDARLLDAGIDYLTVMRLHPDVNQRIRDGDDWHTAADTVIGQTLDNAIQTREEHA
;
A
#
# COMPACT_ATOMS: atom_id res chain seq x y z
N MET A 1 -30.28 17.26 -16.36
CA MET A 1 -29.04 17.59 -17.11
C MET A 1 -28.25 16.30 -17.24
N ALA A 2 -27.64 16.00 -18.38
CA ALA A 2 -26.67 14.91 -18.47
C ALA A 2 -25.34 15.42 -17.92
N GLN A 3 -24.83 14.85 -16.83
CA GLN A 3 -23.50 15.18 -16.31
C GLN A 3 -22.44 14.63 -17.25
N ASP A 4 -21.45 15.45 -17.64
CA ASP A 4 -20.29 15.01 -18.44
C ASP A 4 -19.29 14.24 -17.55
N MET A 5 -19.71 13.05 -17.10
CA MET A 5 -19.00 12.21 -16.12
C MET A 5 -17.70 11.56 -16.67
N THR A 6 -17.11 12.12 -17.73
CA THR A 6 -16.03 11.51 -18.50
C THR A 6 -14.93 12.48 -18.94
N THR A 7 -14.81 13.64 -18.30
CA THR A 7 -13.60 14.47 -18.40
C THR A 7 -12.58 14.00 -17.35
N PHE A 8 -11.38 13.63 -17.81
CA PHE A 8 -10.31 13.08 -16.97
C PHE A 8 -9.01 13.85 -17.17
N ALA A 9 -8.34 14.22 -16.08
CA ALA A 9 -6.96 14.70 -16.12
C ALA A 9 -5.98 13.55 -16.35
N LYS A 10 -4.96 13.76 -17.18
CA LYS A 10 -3.92 12.76 -17.46
C LYS A 10 -2.79 12.90 -16.44
N LEU A 11 -2.81 12.04 -15.43
CA LEU A 11 -1.68 11.82 -14.52
C LEU A 11 -0.85 10.62 -15.01
N SER A 12 0.45 10.60 -14.69
CA SER A 12 1.32 9.47 -15.02
C SER A 12 0.98 8.28 -14.11
N ALA A 13 0.83 7.08 -14.67
CA ALA A 13 0.75 5.85 -13.88
C ALA A 13 2.01 5.60 -13.03
N LYS A 14 3.13 6.28 -13.35
CA LYS A 14 4.39 6.30 -12.58
C LYS A 14 4.57 7.58 -11.75
N LEU A 15 3.50 8.35 -11.49
CA LEU A 15 3.59 9.57 -10.65
C LEU A 15 4.13 9.26 -9.25
N TYR A 16 3.78 8.08 -8.71
CA TYR A 16 4.30 7.55 -7.43
C TYR A 16 5.82 7.27 -7.42
N LEU A 17 6.50 7.37 -8.57
CA LEU A 17 7.97 7.25 -8.69
C LEU A 17 8.64 8.59 -9.03
N ASN A 18 7.89 9.68 -9.19
CA ASN A 18 8.48 10.99 -9.49
C ASN A 18 9.08 11.57 -8.20
N VAL A 19 10.41 11.67 -8.14
CA VAL A 19 11.14 12.14 -6.95
C VAL A 19 10.66 13.52 -6.48
N LYS A 20 10.53 14.50 -7.40
CA LYS A 20 10.06 15.85 -7.05
C LYS A 20 8.68 15.82 -6.38
N VAL A 21 7.75 15.02 -6.92
CA VAL A 21 6.40 14.87 -6.35
C VAL A 21 6.42 14.12 -5.02
N ARG A 22 7.26 13.07 -4.88
CA ARG A 22 7.38 12.29 -3.65
C ARG A 22 7.94 13.12 -2.49
N SER A 23 9.11 13.74 -2.68
CA SER A 23 9.77 14.46 -1.60
C SER A 23 8.98 15.70 -1.20
N PHE A 24 8.37 16.41 -2.17
CA PHE A 24 7.41 17.48 -1.86
C PHE A 24 6.18 16.99 -1.10
N ALA A 25 5.62 15.82 -1.46
CA ALA A 25 4.48 15.25 -0.74
C ALA A 25 4.84 14.67 0.66
N ALA A 26 6.11 14.41 0.94
CA ALA A 26 6.57 13.98 2.26
C ALA A 26 6.61 15.16 3.25
N GLU A 27 6.96 16.36 2.77
CA GLU A 27 7.05 17.59 3.56
C GLU A 27 5.72 18.38 3.56
N HIS A 28 5.01 18.38 2.42
CA HIS A 28 3.79 19.17 2.17
C HIS A 28 2.66 18.30 1.56
N ALA A 29 2.25 17.25 2.27
CA ALA A 29 1.24 16.29 1.80
C ALA A 29 -0.10 16.94 1.36
N GLN A 30 -0.56 17.97 2.08
CA GLN A 30 -1.78 18.71 1.75
C GLN A 30 -1.61 19.52 0.45
N ALA A 31 -0.52 20.27 0.33
CA ALA A 31 -0.15 21.01 -0.88
C ALA A 31 0.01 20.10 -2.12
N ALA A 32 0.58 18.91 -1.94
CA ALA A 32 0.70 17.91 -3.01
C ALA A 32 -0.68 17.38 -3.48
N PHE A 33 -1.65 17.25 -2.57
CA PHE A 33 -3.03 16.91 -2.92
C PHE A 33 -3.75 18.11 -3.58
N LEU A 34 -3.55 19.33 -3.07
CA LEU A 34 -4.04 20.57 -3.68
C LEU A 34 -3.58 20.72 -5.14
N TRP A 35 -2.32 20.38 -5.46
CA TRP A 35 -1.82 20.37 -6.84
C TRP A 35 -2.54 19.36 -7.74
N VAL A 36 -2.88 18.17 -7.24
CA VAL A 36 -3.68 17.19 -7.97
C VAL A 36 -5.10 17.73 -8.21
N LEU A 37 -5.71 18.39 -7.23
CA LEU A 37 -7.01 19.06 -7.38
C LEU A 37 -6.94 20.24 -8.38
N ALA A 38 -5.87 21.02 -8.36
CA ALA A 38 -5.63 22.11 -9.32
C ALA A 38 -5.55 21.59 -10.75
N ILE A 39 -4.86 20.47 -10.98
CA ILE A 39 -4.82 19.82 -12.30
C ILE A 39 -6.22 19.37 -12.75
N THR A 40 -7.02 18.75 -11.88
CA THR A 40 -8.38 18.32 -12.27
C THR A 40 -9.31 19.50 -12.54
N TYR A 41 -9.24 20.57 -11.74
CA TYR A 41 -9.92 21.83 -11.98
C TYR A 41 -9.57 22.42 -13.35
N ALA A 42 -8.28 22.55 -13.67
CA ALA A 42 -7.85 23.18 -14.92
C ALA A 42 -8.24 22.36 -16.18
N VAL A 43 -8.35 21.04 -16.06
CA VAL A 43 -8.82 20.16 -17.14
C VAL A 43 -10.35 20.24 -17.32
N ASP A 44 -11.14 20.24 -16.24
CA ASP A 44 -12.60 20.43 -16.30
C ASP A 44 -12.98 21.80 -16.88
N ARG A 45 -12.34 22.85 -16.38
CA ARG A 45 -12.55 24.24 -16.77
C ARG A 45 -11.96 24.59 -18.14
N LYS A 46 -11.15 23.69 -18.71
CA LYS A 46 -10.35 23.88 -19.95
C LYS A 46 -9.49 25.16 -19.91
N SER A 47 -8.93 25.49 -18.76
CA SER A 47 -8.22 26.76 -18.54
C SER A 47 -6.72 26.71 -18.89
N ASP A 48 -6.28 25.67 -19.60
CA ASP A 48 -4.90 25.45 -20.05
C ASP A 48 -3.82 25.53 -18.96
N GLY A 49 -4.22 25.26 -17.71
CA GLY A 49 -3.37 25.25 -16.51
C GLY A 49 -3.66 26.39 -15.55
N TYR A 50 -4.48 27.38 -15.92
CA TYR A 50 -4.82 28.51 -15.05
C TYR A 50 -5.84 28.11 -13.97
N VAL A 51 -5.59 28.55 -12.73
CA VAL A 51 -6.45 28.40 -11.57
C VAL A 51 -6.61 29.78 -10.91
N GLU A 52 -7.84 30.26 -10.85
CA GLU A 52 -8.21 31.51 -10.17
C GLU A 52 -7.88 31.43 -8.66
N ASP A 53 -7.31 32.48 -8.07
CA ASP A 53 -6.91 32.48 -6.65
C ASP A 53 -8.10 32.15 -5.71
N PHE A 54 -9.27 32.71 -6.01
CA PHE A 54 -10.51 32.40 -5.30
C PHE A 54 -10.85 30.91 -5.35
N ALA A 55 -10.65 30.24 -6.49
CA ALA A 55 -10.88 28.81 -6.64
C ALA A 55 -9.83 27.99 -5.87
N MET A 56 -8.55 28.36 -6.00
CA MET A 56 -7.41 27.72 -5.30
C MET A 56 -7.65 27.65 -3.79
N ARG A 57 -8.09 28.77 -3.19
CA ARG A 57 -8.38 28.90 -1.76
C ARG A 57 -9.73 28.30 -1.36
N THR A 58 -10.80 28.66 -2.07
CA THR A 58 -12.18 28.43 -1.62
C THR A 58 -12.81 27.13 -2.11
N PHE A 59 -12.41 26.63 -3.30
CA PHE A 59 -12.95 25.41 -3.88
C PHE A 59 -12.00 24.21 -3.74
N LEU A 60 -10.69 24.45 -3.80
CA LEU A 60 -9.67 23.40 -3.68
C LEU A 60 -9.08 23.30 -2.27
N GLY A 61 -9.36 24.28 -1.40
CA GLY A 61 -9.02 24.26 0.03
C GLY A 61 -7.59 24.66 0.38
N GLY A 62 -6.86 25.32 -0.54
CA GLY A 62 -5.47 25.68 -0.32
C GLY A 62 -5.28 26.80 0.71
N THR A 63 -4.40 26.57 1.69
CA THR A 63 -3.92 27.59 2.61
C THR A 63 -2.81 28.44 1.97
N ASP A 64 -2.47 29.58 2.58
CA ASP A 64 -1.30 30.38 2.15
C ASP A 64 0.01 29.59 2.23
N ASP A 65 0.14 28.70 3.22
CA ASP A 65 1.32 27.83 3.37
C ASP A 65 1.38 26.77 2.26
N ASP A 66 0.26 26.13 1.91
CA ASP A 66 0.19 25.18 0.78
C ASP A 66 0.54 25.85 -0.55
N ILE A 67 0.01 27.05 -0.78
CA ILE A 67 0.19 27.81 -2.02
C ILE A 67 1.64 28.31 -2.12
N THR A 68 2.20 28.83 -1.03
CA THR A 68 3.63 29.23 -0.94
C THR A 68 4.54 28.03 -1.23
N ALA A 69 4.31 26.89 -0.59
CA ALA A 69 5.10 25.68 -0.80
C ALA A 69 5.05 25.19 -2.27
N LEU A 70 3.86 25.23 -2.90
CA LEU A 70 3.73 24.90 -4.33
C LEU A 70 4.45 25.88 -5.26
N GLN A 71 4.48 27.17 -4.91
CA GLN A 71 5.20 28.19 -5.67
C GLN A 71 6.72 28.02 -5.52
N GLU A 72 7.22 27.90 -4.29
CA GLU A 72 8.67 27.77 -4.01
C GLU A 72 9.25 26.48 -4.57
N ALA A 73 8.51 25.37 -4.49
CA ALA A 73 8.88 24.12 -5.14
C ALA A 73 8.64 24.12 -6.67
N GLY A 74 8.08 25.17 -7.27
CA GLY A 74 7.88 25.30 -8.72
C GLY A 74 6.90 24.27 -9.29
N PHE A 75 5.75 24.09 -8.64
CA PHE A 75 4.59 23.36 -9.16
C PHE A 75 3.53 24.29 -9.76
N ILE A 76 3.49 25.54 -9.30
CA ILE A 76 2.67 26.63 -9.83
C ILE A 76 3.52 27.90 -9.99
N ASP A 77 3.19 28.69 -10.99
CA ASP A 77 3.75 30.02 -11.24
C ASP A 77 2.68 31.11 -10.96
N PRO A 78 3.01 32.21 -10.28
CA PRO A 78 2.05 33.29 -10.01
C PRO A 78 1.72 34.09 -11.29
N VAL A 79 0.44 34.39 -11.50
CA VAL A 79 -0.07 35.19 -12.63
C VAL A 79 -1.16 36.16 -12.18
N ASP A 80 -1.58 37.07 -13.07
CA ASP A 80 -2.68 37.99 -12.75
C ASP A 80 -3.98 37.21 -12.45
N GLY A 81 -4.64 37.54 -11.34
CA GLY A 81 -5.85 36.86 -10.84
C GLY A 81 -5.66 35.43 -10.26
N GLY A 82 -4.45 34.85 -10.27
CA GLY A 82 -4.25 33.50 -9.74
C GLY A 82 -2.94 32.82 -10.11
N TRP A 83 -3.03 31.56 -10.50
CA TRP A 83 -1.93 30.60 -10.53
C TRP A 83 -1.93 29.81 -11.84
N LEU A 84 -0.76 29.60 -12.44
CA LEU A 84 -0.57 28.75 -13.61
C LEU A 84 0.15 27.47 -13.20
N ILE A 85 -0.41 26.30 -13.52
CA ILE A 85 0.24 25.01 -13.22
C ILE A 85 1.46 24.83 -14.12
N HIS A 86 2.63 24.64 -13.50
CA HIS A 86 3.91 24.54 -14.21
C HIS A 86 3.90 23.36 -15.19
N ASP A 87 4.36 23.60 -16.43
CA ASP A 87 4.45 22.59 -17.50
C ASP A 87 3.14 21.86 -17.88
N PHE A 88 1.96 22.39 -17.50
CA PHE A 88 0.66 21.75 -17.73
C PHE A 88 0.46 21.22 -19.16
N LEU A 89 0.74 22.06 -20.17
CA LEU A 89 0.59 21.73 -21.59
C LEU A 89 1.65 20.77 -22.16
N LYS A 90 2.71 20.41 -21.41
CA LYS A 90 3.58 19.28 -21.78
C LYS A 90 2.93 17.92 -21.47
N SER A 91 1.94 17.90 -20.55
CA SER A 91 1.29 16.69 -20.06
C SER A 91 -0.17 16.55 -20.50
N GLN A 92 -0.93 17.65 -20.47
CA GLN A 92 -2.35 17.70 -20.86
C GLN A 92 -2.51 18.09 -22.35
N ILE A 93 -3.71 17.91 -22.89
CA ILE A 93 -4.08 18.38 -24.24
C ILE A 93 -4.74 19.76 -24.07
N SER A 94 -4.32 20.75 -24.85
CA SER A 94 -4.84 22.12 -24.74
C SER A 94 -6.34 22.21 -25.05
N SER A 95 -7.00 23.26 -24.55
CA SER A 95 -8.43 23.56 -24.77
C SER A 95 -8.79 23.54 -26.26
N GLY A 96 -8.00 24.23 -27.09
CA GLY A 96 -8.15 24.28 -28.54
C GLY A 96 -7.99 22.90 -29.19
N GLU A 97 -6.95 22.15 -28.86
CA GLU A 97 -6.74 20.79 -29.41
C GLU A 97 -7.83 19.80 -28.96
N GLN A 98 -8.33 19.93 -27.74
CA GLN A 98 -9.48 19.14 -27.26
C GLN A 98 -10.73 19.43 -28.08
N GLU A 99 -11.01 20.71 -28.39
CA GLU A 99 -12.17 21.09 -29.20
C GLU A 99 -12.00 20.66 -30.65
N ASP A 100 -10.79 20.79 -31.20
CA ASP A 100 -10.45 20.33 -32.55
C ASP A 100 -10.57 18.80 -32.66
N LEU A 101 -10.20 18.05 -31.62
CA LEU A 101 -10.38 16.59 -31.54
C LEU A 101 -11.86 16.20 -31.32
N ARG A 102 -12.62 16.93 -30.51
CA ARG A 102 -14.08 16.77 -30.35
C ARG A 102 -14.78 17.04 -31.69
N ALA A 103 -14.39 18.07 -32.44
CA ALA A 103 -14.92 18.41 -33.76
C ALA A 103 -14.60 17.33 -34.82
N LYS A 104 -13.36 16.86 -34.88
CA LYS A 104 -12.93 15.76 -35.77
C LYS A 104 -13.70 14.46 -35.47
N ARG A 105 -13.86 14.10 -34.18
CA ARG A 105 -14.69 12.95 -33.74
C ARG A 105 -16.16 13.12 -34.13
N ALA A 106 -16.74 14.30 -33.93
CA ALA A 106 -18.14 14.58 -34.31
C ALA A 106 -18.35 14.51 -35.84
N ALA A 107 -17.40 15.01 -36.64
CA ALA A 107 -17.45 14.91 -38.09
C ALA A 107 -17.35 13.45 -38.58
N ALA A 108 -16.44 12.66 -38.01
CA ALA A 108 -16.33 11.23 -38.28
C ALA A 108 -17.60 10.47 -37.88
N GLY A 109 -18.17 10.76 -36.71
CA GLY A 109 -19.44 10.21 -36.22
C GLY A 109 -20.60 10.51 -37.16
N ARG A 110 -20.75 11.77 -37.63
CA ARG A 110 -21.75 12.13 -38.65
C ARG A 110 -21.57 11.36 -39.96
N LYS A 111 -20.32 11.19 -40.44
CA LYS A 111 -20.01 10.43 -41.66
C LYS A 111 -20.34 8.94 -41.52
N GLY A 112 -20.00 8.33 -40.38
CA GLY A 112 -20.33 6.94 -40.06
C GLY A 112 -21.83 6.72 -39.90
N GLY A 113 -22.51 7.61 -39.16
CA GLY A 113 -23.96 7.61 -38.98
C GLY A 113 -24.72 7.70 -40.31
N ARG A 114 -24.30 8.61 -41.22
CA ARG A 114 -24.88 8.69 -42.56
C ARG A 114 -24.68 7.39 -43.35
N LYS A 115 -23.46 6.86 -43.46
CA LYS A 115 -23.19 5.61 -44.18
C LYS A 115 -23.99 4.43 -43.61
N SER A 116 -24.14 4.37 -42.28
CA SER A 116 -24.92 3.35 -41.58
C SER A 116 -26.42 3.50 -41.81
N GLY A 117 -26.93 4.73 -41.89
CA GLY A 117 -28.29 5.04 -42.29
C GLY A 117 -28.58 4.65 -43.73
N GLU A 118 -27.69 5.00 -44.66
CA GLU A 118 -27.76 4.62 -46.08
C GLU A 118 -27.79 3.10 -46.25
N SER A 119 -26.93 2.35 -45.54
CA SER A 119 -26.96 0.87 -45.59
C SER A 119 -28.22 0.25 -44.98
N ARG A 120 -28.87 0.89 -44.00
CA ARG A 120 -30.17 0.45 -43.48
C ARG A 120 -31.31 0.79 -44.44
N ALA A 121 -31.26 1.96 -45.07
CA ALA A 121 -32.23 2.39 -46.06
C ALA A 121 -32.22 1.46 -47.30
N THR A 122 -31.04 1.09 -47.80
CA THR A 122 -30.96 0.12 -48.91
C THR A 122 -31.45 -1.26 -48.50
N GLN A 123 -31.07 -1.77 -47.32
CA GLN A 123 -31.57 -3.07 -46.82
C GLN A 123 -33.09 -3.08 -46.57
N ALA A 124 -33.68 -1.97 -46.13
CA ALA A 124 -35.13 -1.83 -46.02
C ALA A 124 -35.80 -1.84 -47.40
N ASN A 125 -35.25 -1.11 -48.36
CA ASN A 125 -35.78 -1.01 -49.72
C ASN A 125 -35.67 -2.35 -50.48
N THR A 126 -34.57 -3.10 -50.30
CA THR A 126 -34.45 -4.48 -50.81
C THR A 126 -35.57 -5.37 -50.30
N LYS A 127 -35.89 -5.30 -49.00
CA LYS A 127 -36.97 -6.10 -48.40
C LYS A 127 -38.38 -5.68 -48.82
N GLN A 128 -38.58 -4.44 -49.27
CA GLN A 128 -39.83 -4.03 -49.91
C GLN A 128 -39.91 -4.56 -51.35
N ASN A 129 -38.83 -4.47 -52.13
CA ASN A 129 -38.81 -5.00 -53.50
C ASN A 129 -38.95 -6.54 -53.54
N GLU A 130 -38.39 -7.27 -52.58
CA GLU A 130 -38.62 -8.72 -52.41
C GLU A 130 -40.10 -9.04 -52.09
N ALA A 131 -40.80 -8.17 -51.37
CA ALA A 131 -42.23 -8.33 -51.08
C ALA A 131 -43.14 -8.00 -52.28
N GLU A 132 -42.76 -7.06 -53.15
CA GLU A 132 -43.52 -6.69 -54.35
C GLU A 132 -43.32 -7.67 -55.54
N THR A 133 -42.32 -8.57 -55.47
CA THR A 133 -41.99 -9.49 -56.58
C THR A 133 -42.69 -10.87 -56.46
N HIS A 134 -43.36 -11.18 -55.36
CA HIS A 134 -43.91 -12.52 -55.09
C HIS A 134 -45.44 -12.58 -54.89
N THR A 135 -46.20 -12.14 -55.89
CA THR A 135 -47.53 -12.73 -56.14
C THR A 135 -47.39 -14.03 -56.92
N THR A 136 -47.47 -15.19 -56.24
CA THR A 136 -48.28 -16.39 -56.62
C THR A 136 -48.07 -17.53 -55.59
N GLU A 137 -49.18 -17.99 -55.00
CA GLU A 137 -49.46 -19.27 -54.30
C GLU A 137 -48.73 -19.74 -53.01
N ALA A 138 -49.58 -20.08 -52.03
CA ALA A 138 -49.52 -21.24 -51.09
C ALA A 138 -48.59 -21.25 -49.84
N GLU A 139 -49.05 -20.54 -48.78
CA GLU A 139 -49.49 -21.08 -47.46
C GLU A 139 -49.16 -22.54 -46.99
N PRO A 140 -49.23 -22.88 -45.67
CA PRO A 140 -48.73 -22.14 -44.48
C PRO A 140 -48.24 -23.06 -43.30
N LYS A 141 -47.55 -22.50 -42.28
CA LYS A 141 -47.62 -22.77 -40.80
C LYS A 141 -46.37 -22.23 -40.07
N GLN A 142 -46.52 -21.36 -39.06
CA GLN A 142 -46.71 -21.63 -37.60
C GLN A 142 -45.55 -22.37 -36.90
N GLU A 143 -45.11 -22.01 -35.69
CA GLU A 143 -45.12 -20.73 -34.95
C GLU A 143 -44.11 -20.81 -33.76
N ARG A 144 -44.06 -19.76 -32.92
CA ARG A 144 -43.34 -19.58 -31.61
C ARG A 144 -43.09 -20.88 -30.81
N SER A 145 -42.04 -21.02 -29.98
CA SER A 145 -41.77 -20.14 -28.82
C SER A 145 -40.40 -20.31 -28.12
N LYS A 146 -39.97 -19.21 -27.50
CA LYS A 146 -39.18 -19.08 -26.25
C LYS A 146 -39.45 -20.17 -25.17
N THR A 147 -38.43 -20.52 -24.34
CA THR A 147 -38.40 -20.42 -22.84
C THR A 147 -37.07 -20.94 -22.25
N GLU A 148 -36.69 -20.43 -21.08
CA GLU A 148 -35.47 -20.70 -20.31
C GLU A 148 -35.49 -21.99 -19.44
N ALA A 149 -34.34 -22.32 -18.84
CA ALA A 149 -34.14 -22.68 -17.40
C ALA A 149 -33.56 -24.07 -17.02
N SER A 150 -32.87 -24.06 -15.86
CA SER A 150 -32.44 -25.18 -15.00
C SER A 150 -31.37 -26.17 -15.51
N ALA A 151 -30.56 -26.81 -14.65
CA ALA A 151 -30.15 -26.55 -13.26
C ALA A 151 -29.01 -27.52 -12.84
N GLN A 152 -28.30 -27.21 -11.74
CA GLN A 152 -27.56 -28.12 -10.82
C GLN A 152 -26.54 -29.14 -11.43
N ALA A 153 -25.23 -29.06 -11.15
CA ALA A 153 -24.48 -29.17 -9.88
C ALA A 153 -24.18 -30.62 -9.39
N ASN A 154 -22.89 -30.96 -9.38
CA ASN A 154 -22.21 -31.77 -8.35
C ASN A 154 -20.72 -31.30 -8.31
N THR A 155 -20.08 -30.90 -7.21
CA THR A 155 -19.86 -31.50 -5.86
C THR A 155 -18.80 -32.61 -5.87
N LYS A 156 -18.00 -32.66 -4.78
CA LYS A 156 -17.12 -33.74 -4.26
C LYS A 156 -15.62 -33.70 -4.62
N GLN A 157 -14.66 -33.95 -3.70
CA GLN A 157 -14.68 -33.92 -2.20
C GLN A 157 -13.25 -34.12 -1.58
N ASN A 158 -13.18 -34.14 -0.23
CA ASN A 158 -12.28 -34.93 0.67
C ASN A 158 -10.90 -34.34 1.09
N GLU A 159 -10.36 -34.60 2.31
CA GLU A 159 -10.83 -35.18 3.62
C GLU A 159 -9.84 -34.76 4.77
N ALA A 160 -10.23 -34.57 6.05
CA ALA A 160 -10.16 -35.49 7.24
C ALA A 160 -8.71 -35.95 7.67
N GLU A 161 -8.31 -36.34 8.90
CA GLU A 161 -8.76 -36.36 10.34
C GLU A 161 -7.52 -36.85 11.19
N THR A 162 -7.33 -36.93 12.53
CA THR A 162 -7.97 -36.68 13.88
C THR A 162 -6.79 -36.36 14.87
N ASP A 163 -6.84 -35.88 16.14
CA ASP A 163 -7.67 -35.94 17.38
C ASP A 163 -7.28 -37.05 18.42
N ILE A 164 -6.80 -36.67 19.64
CA ILE A 164 -6.56 -37.50 20.89
C ILE A 164 -6.46 -36.60 22.17
N GLU A 165 -6.86 -37.10 23.36
CA GLU A 165 -6.94 -36.43 24.69
C GLU A 165 -6.34 -37.29 25.86
N THR A 166 -5.76 -36.70 26.95
CA THR A 166 -5.84 -37.16 28.39
C THR A 166 -4.97 -36.40 29.45
N ASP A 167 -5.59 -36.06 30.60
CA ASP A 167 -5.17 -36.01 32.06
C ASP A 167 -3.84 -35.41 32.65
N ILE A 168 -3.80 -35.24 34.00
CA ILE A 168 -2.87 -34.42 34.83
C ILE A 168 -2.58 -35.03 36.27
N PRO A 169 -1.96 -34.33 37.27
CA PRO A 169 -0.53 -34.14 37.65
C PRO A 169 -0.01 -35.04 38.82
N PRO A 170 1.24 -34.86 39.37
CA PRO A 170 1.45 -34.09 40.63
C PRO A 170 2.83 -33.35 40.78
N TYR A 171 3.15 -32.85 42.00
CA TYR A 171 4.33 -31.99 42.39
C TYR A 171 5.62 -32.81 42.77
N SER A 172 6.78 -32.33 43.26
CA SER A 172 7.19 -31.19 44.15
C SER A 172 8.73 -30.87 44.06
N PRO A 173 9.32 -29.88 44.80
CA PRO A 173 10.69 -29.33 44.60
C PRO A 173 11.65 -29.65 45.81
N PRO A 174 12.67 -28.85 46.28
CA PRO A 174 13.49 -27.75 45.70
C PRO A 174 15.05 -27.83 45.98
N THR A 175 15.87 -26.99 45.31
CA THR A 175 17.12 -26.29 45.78
C THR A 175 17.82 -25.60 44.59
N GLY A 176 18.57 -24.49 44.70
CA GLY A 176 18.84 -23.54 45.79
C GLY A 176 19.47 -22.25 45.21
N THR A 177 19.08 -21.05 45.68
CA THR A 177 19.78 -20.23 46.71
C THR A 177 21.03 -19.44 46.24
N GLY A 178 20.86 -18.11 46.12
CA GLY A 178 21.94 -17.13 45.87
C GLY A 178 22.29 -16.94 44.39
N SER A 179 22.66 -15.75 43.93
CA SER A 179 22.65 -14.41 44.54
C SER A 179 22.71 -13.35 43.43
N ASP A 180 22.78 -12.06 43.78
CA ASP A 180 22.86 -10.92 42.84
C ASP A 180 23.73 -11.17 41.59
N ASP A 181 23.15 -10.95 40.41
CA ASP A 181 23.74 -10.01 39.47
C ASP A 181 22.69 -9.43 38.51
N SER A 182 23.04 -8.36 37.79
CA SER A 182 22.18 -7.75 36.77
C SER A 182 22.14 -8.62 35.49
N PRO A 183 21.05 -8.60 34.70
CA PRO A 183 21.05 -9.21 33.37
C PRO A 183 22.09 -8.53 32.48
N ASN A 184 23.23 -9.21 32.28
CA ASN A 184 24.33 -8.74 31.46
C ASN A 184 23.93 -8.85 29.98
N HIS A 185 23.89 -7.73 29.24
CA HIS A 185 23.17 -7.65 27.95
C HIS A 185 23.96 -8.27 26.76
N ASP A 186 25.10 -8.91 27.02
CA ASP A 186 26.13 -9.24 26.02
C ASP A 186 26.24 -10.74 25.68
N ASP A 187 25.18 -11.53 25.84
CA ASP A 187 25.10 -12.88 25.24
C ASP A 187 24.47 -12.80 23.83
N PRO A 188 25.22 -13.04 22.74
CA PRO A 188 24.71 -12.90 21.38
C PRO A 188 23.68 -13.96 20.97
N ASP A 189 23.47 -15.02 21.76
CA ASP A 189 22.44 -16.04 21.53
C ASP A 189 21.14 -15.80 22.33
N ASP A 190 21.09 -14.80 23.23
CA ASP A 190 19.85 -14.43 23.95
C ASP A 190 18.87 -13.66 23.05
N ASP A 191 18.17 -14.42 22.23
CA ASP A 191 17.02 -13.99 21.42
C ASP A 191 15.79 -13.52 22.26
N GLY A 192 15.93 -13.35 23.58
CA GLY A 192 14.89 -12.91 24.51
C GLY A 192 13.79 -13.93 24.78
N PHE A 193 13.83 -15.10 24.13
CA PHE A 193 12.75 -16.09 24.14
C PHE A 193 12.47 -16.65 25.54
N ASP A 194 13.49 -17.00 26.32
CA ASP A 194 13.27 -17.69 27.59
C ASP A 194 12.51 -16.80 28.58
N ALA A 195 12.94 -15.55 28.71
CA ALA A 195 12.26 -14.58 29.55
C ALA A 195 10.88 -14.15 28.98
N ALA A 196 10.68 -14.18 27.66
CA ALA A 196 9.38 -13.96 27.03
C ALA A 196 8.41 -15.13 27.28
N TRP A 197 8.90 -16.36 27.17
CA TRP A 197 8.16 -17.59 27.49
C TRP A 197 7.73 -17.61 28.95
N ASP A 198 8.62 -17.24 29.87
CA ASP A 198 8.32 -17.21 31.30
C ASP A 198 7.30 -16.10 31.65
N ALA A 199 7.32 -14.96 30.94
CA ALA A 199 6.32 -13.89 31.09
C ALA A 199 4.96 -14.19 30.42
N TYR A 200 4.90 -15.10 29.45
CA TYR A 200 3.66 -15.39 28.71
C TYR A 200 2.59 -16.05 29.62
N PRO A 201 1.30 -15.67 29.60
CA PRO A 201 0.30 -16.08 30.61
C PRO A 201 -0.05 -17.57 30.70
N LYS A 202 0.47 -18.40 29.79
CA LYS A 202 0.07 -19.80 29.64
C LYS A 202 1.21 -20.67 29.11
N HIS A 203 1.98 -21.24 30.03
CA HIS A 203 3.15 -22.10 29.78
C HIS A 203 2.80 -23.53 29.31
N THR A 204 1.66 -23.72 28.63
CA THR A 204 1.23 -25.03 28.12
C THR A 204 1.65 -25.21 26.67
N GLY A 205 2.43 -26.25 26.37
CA GLY A 205 2.84 -26.61 25.01
C GLY A 205 4.33 -26.97 24.93
N SER A 206 4.83 -27.24 23.72
CA SER A 206 6.26 -27.52 23.51
C SER A 206 7.06 -26.22 23.49
N LYS A 207 7.92 -26.02 24.50
CA LYS A 207 8.89 -24.90 24.52
C LYS A 207 9.81 -24.95 23.29
N THR A 208 10.21 -26.15 22.84
CA THR A 208 11.01 -26.36 21.61
C THR A 208 10.27 -25.95 20.32
N LYS A 209 8.98 -26.31 20.17
CA LYS A 209 8.17 -25.80 19.03
C LYS A 209 8.11 -24.27 19.09
N THR A 210 7.90 -23.73 20.29
CA THR A 210 7.71 -22.29 20.48
C THR A 210 8.98 -21.50 20.20
N ARG A 211 10.19 -21.98 20.55
CA ARG A 211 11.44 -21.28 20.19
C ARG A 211 11.73 -21.31 18.69
N ARG A 212 11.32 -22.37 17.97
CA ARG A 212 11.34 -22.35 16.50
C ARG A 212 10.42 -21.24 15.98
N VAL A 213 9.14 -21.26 16.37
CA VAL A 213 8.16 -20.25 15.92
C VAL A 213 8.59 -18.83 16.31
N TRP A 214 9.21 -18.64 17.48
CA TRP A 214 9.82 -17.36 17.88
C TRP A 214 10.89 -16.91 16.88
N ARG A 215 11.91 -17.75 16.61
CA ARG A 215 12.98 -17.44 15.64
C ARG A 215 12.45 -17.24 14.22
N ASP A 216 11.44 -18.00 13.81
CA ASP A 216 10.73 -17.80 12.53
C ASP A 216 9.99 -16.43 12.52
N THR A 217 9.46 -15.98 13.67
CA THR A 217 8.81 -14.67 13.83
C THR A 217 9.82 -13.51 13.87
N LEU A 218 11.09 -13.75 14.24
CA LEU A 218 12.15 -12.73 14.20
C LEU A 218 12.54 -12.31 12.77
N ALA A 219 12.02 -12.99 11.73
CA ALA A 219 12.09 -12.50 10.35
C ALA A 219 11.07 -11.36 10.05
N ASP A 220 10.04 -11.20 10.88
CA ASP A 220 8.99 -10.17 10.75
C ASP A 220 9.19 -8.95 11.69
N THR A 221 10.06 -9.05 12.70
CA THR A 221 10.27 -8.04 13.76
C THR A 221 11.54 -8.36 14.57
N ASP A 222 12.16 -7.38 15.22
CA ASP A 222 13.22 -7.67 16.21
C ASP A 222 12.68 -8.27 17.51
N ALA A 223 13.60 -8.85 18.30
CA ALA A 223 13.29 -9.52 19.56
C ALA A 223 12.80 -8.58 20.66
N GLY A 224 13.22 -7.31 20.68
CA GLY A 224 12.80 -6.32 21.68
C GLY A 224 11.33 -5.92 21.49
N ARG A 225 10.93 -5.62 20.25
CA ARG A 225 9.53 -5.35 19.89
C ARG A 225 8.64 -6.58 20.10
N LEU A 226 9.11 -7.77 19.71
CA LEU A 226 8.36 -9.01 19.91
C LEU A 226 8.19 -9.31 21.42
N ARG A 227 9.25 -9.14 22.21
CA ARG A 227 9.21 -9.26 23.68
C ARG A 227 8.21 -8.30 24.31
N ALA A 228 8.27 -7.02 23.95
CA ALA A 228 7.34 -6.02 24.48
C ALA A 228 5.88 -6.32 24.09
N SER A 229 5.62 -6.97 22.95
CA SER A 229 4.27 -7.44 22.59
C SER A 229 3.76 -8.56 23.50
N VAL A 230 4.65 -9.45 23.95
CA VAL A 230 4.33 -10.50 24.93
C VAL A 230 4.01 -9.88 26.29
N ASP A 231 4.82 -8.94 26.77
CA ASP A 231 4.58 -8.26 28.05
C ASP A 231 3.26 -7.44 28.03
N ALA A 232 2.96 -6.77 26.92
CA ALA A 232 1.70 -6.05 26.74
C ALA A 232 0.47 -6.99 26.76
N TYR A 233 0.56 -8.15 26.10
CA TYR A 233 -0.50 -9.15 26.13
C TYR A 233 -0.65 -9.81 27.51
N ALA A 234 0.47 -10.04 28.21
CA ALA A 234 0.47 -10.57 29.57
C ALA A 234 -0.19 -9.59 30.57
N ALA A 235 0.16 -8.30 30.49
CA ALA A 235 -0.48 -7.27 31.30
C ALA A 235 -1.99 -7.16 31.02
N HIS A 236 -2.42 -7.27 29.77
CA HIS A 236 -3.83 -7.20 29.38
C HIS A 236 -4.66 -8.35 29.96
N THR A 237 -4.22 -9.60 29.75
CA THR A 237 -4.93 -10.80 30.24
C THR A 237 -5.00 -10.83 31.76
N ALA A 238 -3.92 -10.42 32.45
CA ALA A 238 -3.90 -10.27 33.91
C ALA A 238 -4.86 -9.20 34.41
N ALA A 239 -4.97 -8.06 33.72
CA ALA A 239 -5.87 -6.96 34.08
C ALA A 239 -7.35 -7.33 33.90
N ASN A 240 -7.71 -7.99 32.80
CA ASN A 240 -9.08 -8.43 32.53
C ASN A 240 -9.53 -9.62 33.39
N ARG A 241 -8.57 -10.37 33.96
CA ARG A 241 -8.77 -11.71 34.55
C ARG A 241 -9.31 -12.71 33.51
N ASP A 242 -8.73 -12.67 32.31
CA ASP A 242 -9.12 -13.58 31.23
C ASP A 242 -8.89 -15.04 31.66
N ASP A 243 -9.91 -15.87 31.45
CA ASP A 243 -9.91 -17.26 31.87
C ASP A 243 -8.89 -18.05 31.03
N ALA A 244 -7.87 -18.62 31.71
CA ALA A 244 -6.72 -19.27 31.08
C ALA A 244 -7.08 -20.43 30.14
N ARG A 245 -8.33 -20.95 30.15
CA ARG A 245 -8.79 -21.89 29.10
C ARG A 245 -8.83 -21.24 27.72
N TRP A 246 -9.21 -19.96 27.63
CA TRP A 246 -9.38 -19.21 26.37
C TRP A 246 -8.10 -18.58 25.85
N THR A 247 -7.11 -18.32 26.72
CA THR A 247 -5.79 -17.85 26.31
C THR A 247 -5.15 -18.87 25.35
N PRO A 248 -4.68 -18.47 24.15
CA PRO A 248 -3.92 -19.35 23.26
C PRO A 248 -2.56 -19.70 23.87
N THR A 249 -1.98 -20.82 23.45
CA THR A 249 -0.56 -21.11 23.72
C THR A 249 0.33 -20.12 22.97
N MET A 250 1.51 -19.79 23.49
CA MET A 250 2.41 -18.81 22.87
C MET A 250 2.72 -19.16 21.40
N ALA A 251 2.98 -20.43 21.08
CA ALA A 251 3.19 -20.88 19.71
C ALA A 251 1.96 -20.59 18.80
N ASN A 252 0.75 -20.87 19.28
CA ASN A 252 -0.46 -20.64 18.48
C ASN A 252 -0.78 -19.13 18.33
N TRP A 253 -0.42 -18.30 19.32
CA TRP A 253 -0.56 -16.85 19.28
C TRP A 253 0.41 -16.20 18.28
N LEU A 254 1.65 -16.70 18.24
CA LEU A 254 2.66 -16.35 17.24
C LEU A 254 2.26 -16.81 15.83
N GLU A 255 1.93 -18.09 15.65
CA GLU A 255 1.53 -18.69 14.36
C GLU A 255 0.27 -18.05 13.75
N ARG A 256 -0.65 -17.55 14.58
CA ARG A 256 -1.85 -16.83 14.12
C ARG A 256 -1.62 -15.33 13.89
N GLY A 257 -0.40 -14.85 14.07
CA GLY A 257 -0.04 -13.43 13.87
C GLY A 257 -0.59 -12.47 14.92
N GLN A 258 -1.24 -12.97 15.99
CA GLN A 258 -1.99 -12.15 16.96
C GLN A 258 -1.09 -11.16 17.72
N TRP A 259 0.19 -11.49 17.87
CA TRP A 259 1.22 -10.62 18.44
C TRP A 259 1.33 -9.24 17.77
N ARG A 260 0.99 -9.13 16.49
CA ARG A 260 1.06 -7.87 15.72
C ARG A 260 0.15 -6.78 16.30
N ASP A 261 -1.00 -7.15 16.87
CA ASP A 261 -1.93 -6.21 17.52
C ASP A 261 -1.39 -5.67 18.86
N TRP A 262 -0.40 -6.36 19.46
CA TRP A 262 0.20 -6.05 20.76
C TRP A 262 1.58 -5.40 20.65
N LEU A 263 2.13 -5.27 19.45
CA LEU A 263 3.41 -4.61 19.21
C LEU A 263 3.44 -3.20 19.84
N PRO A 264 4.61 -2.74 20.31
CA PRO A 264 4.80 -1.34 20.68
C PRO A 264 4.38 -0.45 19.52
N LYS A 265 3.30 0.34 19.73
CA LYS A 265 2.92 1.39 18.79
C LYS A 265 4.17 2.25 18.57
N PRO A 266 4.56 2.52 17.31
CA PRO A 266 5.74 3.33 17.06
C PRO A 266 5.59 4.64 17.81
N LYS A 267 6.62 5.04 18.56
CA LYS A 267 6.65 6.36 19.17
C LYS A 267 6.49 7.38 18.05
N ASP A 268 5.74 8.46 18.30
CA ASP A 268 5.54 9.53 17.34
C ASP A 268 6.79 10.43 17.33
N VAL A 269 7.92 9.84 16.93
CA VAL A 269 9.23 10.47 16.82
C VAL A 269 9.42 10.99 15.40
N PRO A 270 10.00 12.19 15.22
CA PRO A 270 10.32 12.68 13.88
C PRO A 270 11.33 11.71 13.25
N LEU A 271 11.02 11.28 12.03
CA LEU A 271 11.89 10.43 11.22
C LEU A 271 12.77 11.32 10.31
N PRO A 272 13.94 10.83 9.86
CA PRO A 272 14.79 11.59 8.96
C PRO A 272 14.12 11.74 7.58
N SER A 273 14.30 12.90 6.94
CA SER A 273 13.82 13.13 5.57
C SER A 273 14.71 12.44 4.53
N ASP A 274 14.20 12.28 3.29
CA ASP A 274 14.98 11.79 2.13
C ASP A 274 16.33 12.54 2.01
N TYR A 275 16.35 13.85 2.29
CA TYR A 275 17.57 14.67 2.27
C TYR A 275 18.54 14.31 3.41
N TRP A 276 18.05 14.00 4.61
CA TRP A 276 18.93 13.53 5.70
C TRP A 276 19.53 12.16 5.35
N PHE A 277 18.73 11.23 4.83
CA PHE A 277 19.21 9.93 4.35
C PHE A 277 20.29 10.10 3.27
N ALA A 278 20.05 10.94 2.26
CA ALA A 278 20.99 11.19 1.16
C ALA A 278 22.39 11.61 1.65
N ASN A 279 22.47 12.45 2.68
CA ASN A 279 23.72 13.03 3.17
C ASN A 279 24.41 12.21 4.28
N ASN A 280 23.66 11.47 5.09
CA ASN A 280 24.18 10.81 6.30
C ASN A 280 24.21 9.27 6.21
N PHE A 281 23.45 8.69 5.28
CA PHE A 281 23.31 7.24 5.10
C PHE A 281 23.67 6.79 3.69
N ASP A 282 22.98 7.31 2.66
CA ASP A 282 23.05 6.79 1.28
C ASP A 282 24.47 6.91 0.70
N ALA A 283 25.07 8.10 0.78
CA ALA A 283 26.39 8.38 0.23
C ALA A 283 27.45 7.38 0.72
N ARG A 284 27.40 7.00 2.01
CA ARG A 284 28.38 6.10 2.64
C ARG A 284 28.28 4.66 2.12
N LEU A 285 27.07 4.18 1.84
CA LEU A 285 26.85 2.87 1.26
C LEU A 285 27.12 2.84 -0.26
N LEU A 286 26.79 3.93 -0.96
CA LEU A 286 27.11 4.09 -2.39
C LEU A 286 28.63 4.16 -2.62
N ASP A 287 29.37 4.90 -1.80
CA ASP A 287 30.84 4.97 -1.84
C ASP A 287 31.50 3.62 -1.50
N ALA A 288 30.86 2.81 -0.66
CA ALA A 288 31.28 1.42 -0.39
C ALA A 288 30.92 0.42 -1.52
N GLY A 289 30.20 0.88 -2.56
CA GLY A 289 29.81 0.08 -3.71
C GLY A 289 28.53 -0.75 -3.54
N ILE A 290 27.68 -0.43 -2.56
CA ILE A 290 26.33 -0.99 -2.44
C ILE A 290 25.43 -0.32 -3.49
N ASP A 291 24.57 -1.07 -4.16
CA ASP A 291 23.70 -0.51 -5.20
C ASP A 291 22.54 0.32 -4.63
N TYR A 292 22.13 1.35 -5.37
CA TYR A 292 21.08 2.28 -4.97
C TYR A 292 19.74 1.62 -4.58
N LEU A 293 19.33 0.52 -5.23
CA LEU A 293 18.09 -0.17 -4.89
C LEU A 293 18.20 -0.98 -3.60
N THR A 294 19.40 -1.42 -3.23
CA THR A 294 19.69 -2.02 -1.92
C THR A 294 19.77 -0.94 -0.84
N VAL A 295 20.45 0.18 -1.08
CA VAL A 295 20.51 1.33 -0.15
C VAL A 295 19.10 1.83 0.23
N MET A 296 18.24 2.08 -0.77
CA MET A 296 16.85 2.52 -0.56
C MET A 296 15.97 1.51 0.20
N ARG A 297 16.37 0.24 0.28
CA ARG A 297 15.63 -0.80 1.03
C ARG A 297 15.98 -0.84 2.51
N LEU A 298 17.06 -0.19 2.93
CA LEU A 298 17.54 -0.15 4.32
C LEU A 298 17.01 1.08 5.10
N HIS A 299 16.41 2.05 4.40
CA HIS A 299 15.70 3.18 5.03
C HIS A 299 14.63 2.75 6.05
N PRO A 300 13.79 1.73 5.81
CA PRO A 300 12.83 1.24 6.80
C PRO A 300 13.50 0.76 8.10
N ASP A 301 14.69 0.15 8.01
CA ASP A 301 15.39 -0.43 9.15
C ASP A 301 15.96 0.65 10.06
N VAL A 302 16.59 1.69 9.46
CA VAL A 302 17.01 2.90 10.18
C VAL A 302 15.81 3.59 10.84
N ASN A 303 14.71 3.76 10.09
CA ASN A 303 13.45 4.30 10.63
C ASN A 303 12.85 3.45 11.74
N GLN A 304 13.12 2.13 11.76
CA GLN A 304 12.62 1.24 12.78
C GLN A 304 13.42 1.42 14.08
N ARG A 305 14.75 1.36 14.02
CA ARG A 305 15.65 1.62 15.17
C ARG A 305 15.35 2.95 15.86
N ILE A 306 15.05 4.00 15.10
CA ILE A 306 14.66 5.33 15.63
C ILE A 306 13.34 5.30 16.43
N ARG A 307 12.36 4.49 16.01
CA ARG A 307 11.09 4.32 16.76
C ARG A 307 11.29 3.51 18.04
N ASP A 308 12.24 2.59 18.04
CA ASP A 308 12.52 1.73 19.18
C ASP A 308 13.33 2.48 20.25
N GLY A 309 14.33 3.28 19.88
CA GLY A 309 14.92 4.27 20.78
C GLY A 309 16.21 4.97 20.33
N ASP A 310 16.84 4.55 19.23
CA ASP A 310 18.09 5.12 18.75
C ASP A 310 17.91 6.58 18.26
N ASP A 311 18.96 7.40 18.39
CA ASP A 311 19.00 8.66 17.63
C ASP A 311 19.28 8.38 16.14
N TRP A 312 19.02 9.37 15.28
CA TRP A 312 19.14 9.22 13.83
C TRP A 312 20.53 8.74 13.37
N HIS A 313 21.61 9.23 13.98
CA HIS A 313 22.97 8.86 13.59
C HIS A 313 23.31 7.45 14.10
N THR A 314 23.04 7.13 15.37
CA THR A 314 23.24 5.78 15.92
C THR A 314 22.49 4.71 15.12
N ALA A 315 21.24 4.98 14.73
CA ALA A 315 20.45 4.10 13.88
C ALA A 315 21.09 3.89 12.49
N ALA A 316 21.53 4.97 11.84
CA ALA A 316 22.18 4.92 10.53
C ALA A 316 23.54 4.21 10.58
N ASP A 317 24.40 4.57 11.54
CA ASP A 317 25.71 3.94 11.74
C ASP A 317 25.60 2.44 11.99
N THR A 318 24.62 1.99 12.79
CA THR A 318 24.42 0.57 13.07
C THR A 318 24.01 -0.21 11.82
N VAL A 319 23.05 0.31 11.04
CA VAL A 319 22.61 -0.34 9.79
C VAL A 319 23.70 -0.32 8.73
N ILE A 320 24.53 0.74 8.68
CA ILE A 320 25.71 0.80 7.80
C ILE A 320 26.72 -0.29 8.19
N GLY A 321 27.09 -0.39 9.47
CA GLY A 321 28.02 -1.43 9.95
C GLY A 321 27.54 -2.83 9.57
N GLN A 322 26.31 -3.17 9.96
CA GLN A 322 25.66 -4.44 9.62
C GLN A 322 25.65 -4.72 8.10
N THR A 323 25.42 -3.71 7.26
CA THR A 323 25.43 -3.88 5.80
C THR A 323 26.84 -4.16 5.27
N LEU A 324 27.85 -3.48 5.79
CA LEU A 324 29.24 -3.61 5.35
C LEU A 324 29.89 -4.91 5.84
N ASP A 325 29.64 -5.31 7.09
CA ASP A 325 30.17 -6.55 7.67
C ASP A 325 29.64 -7.78 6.89
N ASN A 326 28.33 -7.82 6.61
CA ASN A 326 27.73 -8.85 5.76
C ASN A 326 28.34 -8.84 4.33
N ALA A 327 28.59 -7.67 3.75
CA ALA A 327 29.20 -7.54 2.43
C ALA A 327 30.69 -7.92 2.39
N ILE A 328 31.40 -7.89 3.54
CA ILE A 328 32.76 -8.40 3.69
C ILE A 328 32.73 -9.93 3.79
N GLN A 329 31.92 -10.49 4.71
CA GLN A 329 31.83 -11.94 4.91
C GLN A 329 31.43 -12.67 3.60
N THR A 330 30.46 -12.13 2.86
CA THR A 330 30.01 -12.69 1.56
C THR A 330 31.14 -12.70 0.50
N ARG A 331 32.16 -11.84 0.63
CA ARG A 331 33.34 -11.84 -0.26
C ARG A 331 34.40 -12.85 0.18
N GLU A 332 34.56 -13.08 1.49
CA GLU A 332 35.50 -14.06 2.02
C GLU A 332 35.01 -15.51 1.80
N GLU A 333 33.69 -15.75 1.85
CA GLU A 333 33.07 -17.04 1.51
C GLU A 333 33.10 -17.39 0.00
N HIS A 334 33.64 -16.50 -0.84
CA HIS A 334 33.69 -16.63 -2.30
C HIS A 334 35.12 -16.48 -2.89
N ALA A 335 36.16 -16.55 -2.04
CA ALA A 335 37.57 -16.41 -2.41
C ALA A 335 38.38 -17.72 -2.30
#